data_AF-A0A520CQ23-F1
#
_entry.id   AF-A0A520CQ23-F1
#
_cell.length_a   1.000
_cell.length_b   1.000
_cell.length_c   1.000
_cell.angle_alpha   90.00
_cell.angle_beta   90.00
_cell.angle_gamma   90.00
#
_symmetry.space_group_name_H-M   'P 1'
#
loop_
_entity.id
_entity.type
_entity.pdbx_description
1 polymer ?
#
loop_
_entity_poly.entity_id
_entity_poly.type
_entity_poly.pdbx_seq_one_letter_code
_entity_poly.pdbx_strand_id
1 'polypeptide(L)'
;MEEEIKQIEFLAKREKWLKEVAEKCHKIANKHGDFPDFYVFQLQSDIYNPDLLIIGANPGSSVSYKDILNKKGIEKRTWKDLGYDKNQYLENENNPEWHINRPILKIFKEVHTRKILANSVIMNVIYFNTKAVADLMKYKTEIEEIKRFCTEKTKEFINLLNPKNILFIGFDAPKWMNIKYHHKNDAVLR
;
A
#
# COMPACT_ATOMS: atom_id res chain seq x y z
N MET A 1 -3.74 16.48 23.82
CA MET A 1 -5.16 16.20 24.07
C MET A 1 -5.99 16.06 22.79
N GLU A 2 -6.17 17.09 21.96
CA GLU A 2 -6.99 16.96 20.72
C GLU A 2 -6.37 16.00 19.68
N GLU A 3 -5.07 16.09 19.41
CA GLU A 3 -4.37 15.18 18.48
C GLU A 3 -4.36 13.74 18.97
N GLU A 4 -4.23 13.53 20.28
CA GLU A 4 -4.27 12.18 20.90
C GLU A 4 -5.66 11.55 20.74
N ILE A 5 -6.73 12.32 20.90
CA ILE A 5 -8.10 11.85 20.66
C ILE A 5 -8.27 11.45 19.18
N LYS A 6 -7.83 12.31 18.24
CA LYS A 6 -7.88 12.00 16.80
C LYS A 6 -7.08 10.75 16.45
N GLN A 7 -5.91 10.57 17.06
CA GLN A 7 -5.08 9.38 16.91
C GLN A 7 -5.81 8.12 17.41
N ILE A 8 -6.44 8.15 18.59
CA ILE A 8 -7.20 7.01 19.12
C ILE A 8 -8.38 6.66 18.22
N GLU A 9 -9.15 7.66 17.80
CA GLU A 9 -10.26 7.45 16.87
C GLU A 9 -9.81 6.87 15.53
N PHE A 10 -8.69 7.39 15.00
CA PHE A 10 -8.07 6.89 13.78
C PHE A 10 -7.69 5.42 13.93
N LEU A 11 -7.02 5.03 15.02
CA LEU A 11 -6.62 3.64 15.25
C LEU A 11 -7.82 2.69 15.27
N ALA A 12 -8.92 3.07 15.93
CA ALA A 12 -10.14 2.27 15.97
C ALA A 12 -10.78 2.12 14.58
N LYS A 13 -10.91 3.23 13.83
CA LYS A 13 -11.47 3.21 12.47
C LYS A 13 -10.56 2.45 11.49
N ARG A 14 -9.23 2.60 11.64
CA ARG A 14 -8.21 1.87 10.87
C ARG A 14 -8.31 0.37 11.10
N GLU A 15 -8.44 -0.09 12.35
CA GLU A 15 -8.56 -1.51 12.65
C GLU A 15 -9.79 -2.12 11.98
N LYS A 16 -10.93 -1.42 12.03
CA LYS A 16 -12.15 -1.83 11.31
C LYS A 16 -11.89 -1.93 9.81
N TRP A 17 -11.27 -0.91 9.21
CA TRP A 17 -10.93 -0.89 7.79
C TRP A 17 -10.02 -2.08 7.40
N LEU A 18 -8.99 -2.37 8.19
CA LEU A 18 -8.07 -3.48 7.94
C LEU A 18 -8.77 -4.85 8.02
N LYS A 19 -9.70 -5.02 8.97
CA LYS A 19 -10.50 -6.25 9.09
C LYS A 19 -11.37 -6.47 7.85
N GLU A 20 -12.02 -5.42 7.34
CA GLU A 20 -12.82 -5.50 6.11
C GLU A 20 -11.95 -5.83 4.89
N VAL A 21 -10.76 -5.22 4.79
CA VAL A 21 -9.80 -5.50 3.71
C VAL A 21 -9.30 -6.94 3.78
N ALA A 22 -8.86 -7.41 4.95
CA ALA A 22 -8.39 -8.79 5.12
C ALA A 22 -9.48 -9.80 4.72
N GLU A 23 -10.73 -9.56 5.15
CA GLU A 23 -11.86 -10.44 4.85
C GLU A 23 -12.15 -10.52 3.35
N LYS A 24 -12.24 -9.37 2.68
CA LYS A 24 -12.55 -9.33 1.25
C LYS A 24 -11.42 -9.85 0.39
N CYS A 25 -10.16 -9.47 0.69
CA CYS A 25 -9.00 -9.96 -0.04
C CYS A 25 -8.82 -11.47 0.11
N HIS A 26 -9.06 -12.03 1.30
CA HIS A 26 -9.07 -13.48 1.50
C HIS A 26 -10.11 -14.18 0.62
N LYS A 27 -11.35 -13.67 0.59
CA LYS A 27 -12.42 -14.24 -0.26
C LYS A 27 -12.06 -14.22 -1.75
N ILE A 28 -11.39 -13.16 -2.22
CA ILE A 28 -10.91 -13.07 -3.60
C ILE A 28 -9.77 -14.07 -3.83
N ALA A 29 -8.79 -14.11 -2.93
CA ALA A 29 -7.60 -14.96 -3.05
C ALA A 29 -7.94 -16.46 -3.01
N ASN A 30 -8.97 -16.85 -2.27
CA ASN A 30 -9.39 -18.25 -2.16
C ASN A 30 -10.22 -18.77 -3.35
N LYS A 31 -10.50 -17.94 -4.36
CA LYS A 31 -11.24 -18.42 -5.54
C LYS A 31 -10.43 -19.42 -6.37
N HIS A 32 -9.10 -19.32 -6.37
CA HIS A 32 -8.19 -20.18 -7.13
C HIS A 32 -6.93 -20.52 -6.32
N GLY A 33 -6.37 -21.72 -6.51
CA GLY A 33 -5.23 -22.19 -5.72
C GLY A 33 -3.94 -21.37 -5.90
N ASP A 34 -3.76 -20.75 -7.06
CA ASP A 34 -2.54 -20.01 -7.44
C ASP A 34 -2.75 -18.48 -7.41
N PHE A 35 -3.77 -18.00 -6.69
CA PHE A 35 -4.04 -16.56 -6.61
C PHE A 35 -2.86 -15.83 -5.93
N PRO A 36 -2.53 -14.60 -6.36
CA PRO A 36 -1.44 -13.83 -5.78
C PRO A 36 -1.69 -13.55 -4.31
N ASP A 37 -0.61 -13.52 -3.55
CA ASP A 37 -0.65 -13.06 -2.17
C ASP A 37 -1.01 -11.56 -2.11
N PHE A 38 -1.50 -11.12 -0.95
CA PHE A 38 -1.90 -9.74 -0.74
C PHE A 38 -1.37 -9.13 0.55
N TYR A 39 -1.07 -7.84 0.47
CA TYR A 39 -0.77 -6.95 1.58
C TYR A 39 -0.92 -5.51 1.10
N VAL A 40 -1.24 -4.61 2.02
CA VAL A 40 -1.61 -3.23 1.70
C VAL A 40 -0.39 -2.33 1.81
N PHE A 41 0.38 -2.47 2.89
CA PHE A 41 1.38 -1.50 3.28
C PHE A 41 2.83 -2.02 3.16
N GLN A 42 3.75 -1.10 2.86
CA GLN A 42 5.20 -1.30 2.88
C GLN A 42 5.85 -0.68 4.13
N LEU A 43 5.03 -0.27 5.09
CA LEU A 43 5.38 0.25 6.41
C LEU A 43 4.11 0.25 7.26
N GLN A 44 4.22 0.26 8.59
CA GLN A 44 3.08 0.45 9.48
C GLN A 44 2.26 1.70 9.09
N SER A 45 0.95 1.62 9.30
CA SER A 45 0.00 2.63 8.85
C SER A 45 -0.79 3.23 10.01
N ASP A 46 -0.18 3.23 11.20
CA ASP A 46 -0.75 3.64 12.48
C ASP A 46 -0.46 5.11 12.84
N ILE A 47 0.04 5.90 11.89
CA ILE A 47 0.32 7.33 12.07
C ILE A 47 -0.85 8.14 11.48
N TYR A 48 -1.63 8.83 12.32
CA TYR A 48 -2.63 9.78 11.84
C TYR A 48 -1.99 11.07 11.31
N ASN A 49 -2.59 11.67 10.27
CA ASN A 49 -2.15 12.92 9.65
C ASN A 49 -0.64 12.96 9.32
N PRO A 50 -0.07 11.94 8.66
CA PRO A 50 1.35 11.96 8.33
C PRO A 50 1.65 13.11 7.37
N ASP A 51 2.89 13.63 7.43
CA ASP A 51 3.35 14.65 6.49
C ASP A 51 3.32 14.14 5.04
N LEU A 52 3.49 12.83 4.86
CA LEU A 52 3.56 12.17 3.56
C LEU A 52 2.88 10.79 3.57
N LEU A 53 1.99 10.58 2.60
CA LEU A 53 1.52 9.28 2.15
C LEU A 53 2.16 8.95 0.79
N ILE A 54 2.79 7.79 0.67
CA ILE A 54 3.35 7.28 -0.58
C ILE A 54 2.44 6.18 -1.13
N ILE A 55 2.02 6.29 -2.39
CA ILE A 55 1.12 5.34 -3.04
C ILE A 55 1.74 4.77 -4.31
N GLY A 56 2.03 3.47 -4.30
CA GLY A 56 2.45 2.69 -5.46
C GLY A 56 1.29 1.99 -6.17
N ALA A 57 1.59 1.32 -7.29
CA ALA A 57 0.61 0.57 -8.06
C ALA A 57 0.18 -0.72 -7.33
N ASN A 58 1.10 -1.66 -7.15
CA ASN A 58 0.88 -2.92 -6.47
C ASN A 58 2.20 -3.48 -5.92
N PRO A 59 2.16 -4.43 -4.98
CA PRO A 59 3.38 -5.03 -4.48
C PRO A 59 4.11 -5.91 -5.51
N GLY A 60 5.44 -5.79 -5.57
CA GLY A 60 6.28 -6.61 -6.44
C GLY A 60 6.62 -7.95 -5.80
N SER A 61 6.03 -9.05 -6.29
CA SER A 61 6.37 -10.44 -5.91
C SER A 61 5.64 -11.44 -6.81
N SER A 62 6.04 -12.71 -6.77
CA SER A 62 5.34 -13.82 -7.45
C SER A 62 4.85 -14.91 -6.49
N VAL A 63 4.81 -14.61 -5.19
CA VAL A 63 4.38 -15.57 -4.17
C VAL A 63 2.85 -15.68 -4.18
N SER A 64 2.33 -16.90 -4.23
CA SER A 64 0.89 -17.15 -4.16
C SER A 64 0.38 -17.02 -2.72
N TYR A 65 -0.92 -16.76 -2.58
CA TYR A 65 -1.59 -16.70 -1.29
C TYR A 65 -1.46 -18.03 -0.53
N LYS A 66 -1.63 -19.16 -1.23
CA LYS A 66 -1.49 -20.49 -0.64
C LYS A 66 -0.08 -20.72 -0.10
N ASP A 67 0.95 -20.32 -0.83
CA ASP A 67 2.34 -20.48 -0.40
C ASP A 67 2.62 -19.67 0.87
N ILE A 68 2.12 -18.43 0.96
CA ILE A 68 2.36 -17.62 2.16
C ILE A 68 1.61 -18.15 3.38
N LEU A 69 0.39 -18.67 3.19
CA LEU A 69 -0.40 -19.30 4.26
C LEU A 69 0.34 -20.52 4.81
N ASN A 70 0.80 -21.40 3.92
CA ASN A 70 1.62 -22.57 4.28
C ASN A 70 2.91 -22.17 4.99
N LYS A 71 3.65 -21.18 4.46
CA LYS A 71 4.90 -20.69 5.05
C LYS A 71 4.70 -20.12 6.46
N LYS A 72 3.57 -19.44 6.70
CA LYS A 72 3.22 -18.85 8.00
C LYS A 72 2.53 -19.84 8.95
N GLY A 73 2.09 -21.00 8.47
CA GLY A 73 1.30 -21.94 9.26
C GLY A 73 -0.06 -21.38 9.68
N ILE A 74 -0.69 -20.57 8.82
CA ILE A 74 -2.00 -19.94 9.09
C ILE A 74 -3.00 -20.27 7.98
N GLU A 75 -4.28 -20.36 8.32
CA GLU A 75 -5.35 -20.61 7.34
C GLU A 75 -5.80 -19.35 6.61
N LYS A 76 -5.55 -18.18 7.22
CA LYS A 76 -6.02 -16.89 6.73
C LYS A 76 -5.14 -15.76 7.26
N ARG A 77 -4.75 -14.85 6.37
CA ARG A 77 -4.16 -13.56 6.76
C ARG A 77 -5.15 -12.77 7.60
N THR A 78 -4.69 -12.28 8.74
CA THR A 78 -5.48 -11.39 9.59
C THR A 78 -5.22 -9.94 9.24
N TRP A 79 -5.98 -9.02 9.84
CA TRP A 79 -5.76 -7.58 9.72
C TRP A 79 -4.35 -7.15 10.21
N LYS A 80 -3.69 -7.97 11.04
CA LYS A 80 -2.31 -7.76 11.52
C LYS A 80 -1.26 -8.11 10.47
N ASP A 81 -1.63 -8.84 9.42
CA ASP A 81 -0.72 -9.33 8.37
C ASP A 81 -0.75 -8.49 7.09
N LEU A 82 -1.29 -7.26 7.13
CA LEU A 82 -1.47 -6.44 5.92
C LEU A 82 -0.36 -5.41 5.66
N GLY A 83 0.71 -5.43 6.44
CA GLY A 83 1.85 -4.52 6.29
C GLY A 83 3.12 -5.07 6.92
N TYR A 84 4.17 -4.25 6.88
CA TYR A 84 5.46 -4.53 7.53
C TYR A 84 5.67 -3.62 8.73
N ASP A 85 6.33 -4.12 9.76
CA ASP A 85 6.66 -3.35 10.97
C ASP A 85 7.72 -2.27 10.71
N LYS A 86 8.48 -2.41 9.62
CA LYS A 86 9.57 -1.51 9.27
C LYS A 86 9.42 -0.94 7.88
N ASN A 87 10.01 0.24 7.68
CA ASN A 87 9.97 0.95 6.41
C ASN A 87 10.78 0.18 5.38
N GLN A 88 10.07 -0.43 4.43
CA GLN A 88 10.69 -1.27 3.43
C GLN A 88 11.69 -0.50 2.53
N TYR A 89 11.43 0.76 2.17
CA TYR A 89 12.42 1.55 1.41
C TYR A 89 13.75 1.71 2.16
N LEU A 90 13.70 1.82 3.49
CA LEU A 90 14.88 2.01 4.33
C LEU A 90 15.59 0.68 4.65
N GLU A 91 14.84 -0.35 5.06
CA GLU A 91 15.39 -1.66 5.42
C GLU A 91 16.16 -2.32 4.28
N ASN A 92 15.79 -1.99 3.05
CA ASN A 92 16.35 -2.60 1.85
C ASN A 92 17.11 -1.56 1.00
N GLU A 93 17.63 -0.49 1.60
CA GLU A 93 18.44 0.51 0.91
C GLU A 93 19.62 -0.11 0.15
N ASN A 94 20.24 -1.12 0.75
CA ASN A 94 21.38 -1.84 0.18
C ASN A 94 20.98 -3.11 -0.57
N ASN A 95 19.68 -3.38 -0.75
CA ASN A 95 19.21 -4.58 -1.46
C ASN A 95 19.27 -4.33 -2.98
N PRO A 96 20.14 -5.04 -3.72
CA PRO A 96 20.29 -4.83 -5.16
C PRO A 96 19.05 -5.24 -5.97
N GLU A 97 18.21 -6.12 -5.44
CA GLU A 97 17.00 -6.62 -6.11
C GLU A 97 15.83 -5.65 -6.00
N TRP A 98 15.90 -4.65 -5.10
CA TRP A 98 14.84 -3.65 -4.95
C TRP A 98 15.10 -2.38 -5.74
N HIS A 99 15.00 -2.50 -7.06
CA HIS A 99 15.31 -1.42 -7.99
C HIS A 99 14.50 -0.14 -7.76
N ILE A 100 13.25 -0.24 -7.26
CA ILE A 100 12.41 0.92 -6.97
C ILE A 100 12.92 1.78 -5.79
N ASN A 101 13.74 1.21 -4.89
CA ASN A 101 14.29 1.95 -3.76
C ASN A 101 15.22 3.07 -4.23
N ARG A 102 16.07 2.82 -5.22
CA ARG A 102 17.12 3.77 -5.65
C ARG A 102 16.58 5.18 -5.98
N PRO A 103 15.57 5.35 -6.86
CA PRO A 103 15.03 6.67 -7.15
C PRO A 103 14.35 7.31 -5.94
N ILE A 104 13.63 6.54 -5.11
CA ILE A 104 12.99 7.06 -3.89
C ILE A 104 14.04 7.56 -2.90
N LEU A 105 15.05 6.76 -2.58
CA LEU A 105 16.11 7.13 -1.64
C LEU A 105 16.94 8.32 -2.15
N LYS A 106 17.05 8.50 -3.47
CA LYS A 106 17.65 9.70 -4.08
C LYS A 106 16.84 10.97 -3.84
N ILE A 107 15.50 10.90 -3.89
CA ILE A 107 14.61 12.02 -3.56
C ILE A 107 14.74 12.37 -2.07
N PHE A 108 14.80 11.35 -1.22
CA PHE A 108 14.86 11.50 0.24
C PHE A 108 16.29 11.36 0.81
N LYS A 109 17.31 11.84 0.10
CA LYS A 109 18.72 11.68 0.48
C LYS A 109 19.19 12.59 1.63
N GLU A 110 18.57 13.76 1.77
CA GLU A 110 18.95 14.76 2.77
C GLU A 110 18.39 14.38 4.14
N VAL A 111 19.08 14.73 5.22
CA VAL A 111 18.69 14.32 6.59
C VAL A 111 17.23 14.65 6.92
N HIS A 112 16.74 15.82 6.52
CA HIS A 112 15.37 16.25 6.79
C HIS A 112 14.34 15.47 5.94
N THR A 113 14.58 15.29 4.64
CA THR A 113 13.68 14.50 3.77
C THR A 113 13.71 13.01 4.14
N ARG A 114 14.86 12.50 4.58
CA ARG A 114 14.98 11.12 5.07
C ARG A 114 14.10 10.84 6.29
N LYS A 115 13.99 11.80 7.22
CA LYS A 115 13.07 11.72 8.37
C LYS A 115 11.60 11.69 7.92
N ILE A 116 11.24 12.48 6.91
CA ILE A 116 9.89 12.45 6.31
C ILE A 116 9.60 11.05 5.72
N LEU A 117 10.54 10.47 4.97
CA LEU A 117 10.38 9.11 4.44
C LEU A 117 10.21 8.09 5.56
N ALA A 118 11.03 8.14 6.61
CA ALA A 118 10.95 7.23 7.75
C ALA A 118 9.59 7.27 8.45
N ASN A 119 8.97 8.44 8.55
CA ASN A 119 7.69 8.68 9.20
C ASN A 119 6.49 8.71 8.22
N SER A 120 6.71 8.35 6.95
CA SER A 120 5.63 8.30 5.96
C SER A 120 4.72 7.10 6.19
N VAL A 121 3.52 7.12 5.62
CA VAL A 121 2.74 5.88 5.42
C VAL A 121 2.92 5.46 3.97
N ILE A 122 3.14 4.17 3.73
CA ILE A 122 3.46 3.65 2.39
C ILE A 122 2.50 2.52 2.05
N MET A 123 1.74 2.68 0.97
CA MET A 123 0.76 1.70 0.51
C MET A 123 0.75 1.52 -1.00
N ASN A 124 -0.01 0.56 -1.48
CA ASN A 124 -0.33 0.40 -2.90
C ASN A 124 -1.84 0.60 -3.15
N VAL A 125 -2.21 0.98 -4.37
CA VAL A 125 -3.64 1.03 -4.77
C VAL A 125 -4.21 -0.37 -4.91
N ILE A 126 -3.47 -1.30 -5.50
CA ILE A 126 -3.85 -2.72 -5.64
C ILE A 126 -3.07 -3.53 -4.61
N TYR A 127 -3.77 -4.33 -3.81
CA TYR A 127 -3.15 -5.03 -2.67
C TYR A 127 -2.55 -6.38 -3.04
N PHE A 128 -2.79 -6.87 -4.26
CA PHE A 128 -2.33 -8.17 -4.73
C PHE A 128 -0.99 -8.06 -5.46
N ASN A 129 -0.07 -8.96 -5.12
CA ASN A 129 1.27 -8.92 -5.67
C ASN A 129 1.35 -9.45 -7.11
N THR A 130 2.25 -8.89 -7.90
CA THR A 130 2.64 -9.44 -9.20
C THR A 130 4.09 -9.08 -9.52
N LYS A 131 4.72 -9.76 -10.49
CA LYS A 131 6.07 -9.39 -10.96
C LYS A 131 6.03 -8.05 -11.71
N ALA A 132 5.03 -7.87 -12.56
CA ALA A 132 4.75 -6.62 -13.25
C ALA A 132 3.27 -6.24 -13.11
N VAL A 133 2.96 -4.95 -13.11
CA VAL A 133 1.57 -4.45 -13.09
C VAL A 133 0.72 -5.08 -14.18
N ALA A 134 1.28 -5.28 -15.38
CA ALA A 134 0.59 -5.90 -16.51
C ALA A 134 0.12 -7.35 -16.23
N ASP A 135 0.79 -8.08 -15.32
CA ASP A 135 0.42 -9.45 -14.96
C ASP A 135 -0.93 -9.51 -14.22
N LEU A 136 -1.41 -8.40 -13.67
CA LEU A 136 -2.74 -8.32 -13.07
C LEU A 136 -3.86 -8.69 -14.06
N MET A 137 -3.62 -8.50 -15.36
CA MET A 137 -4.59 -8.83 -16.42
C MET A 137 -4.81 -10.34 -16.59
N LYS A 138 -3.93 -11.19 -16.03
CA LYS A 138 -4.08 -12.66 -16.06
C LYS A 138 -5.32 -13.15 -15.29
N TYR A 139 -5.78 -12.36 -14.33
CA TYR A 139 -6.94 -12.68 -13.48
C TYR A 139 -8.28 -12.20 -14.05
N LYS A 140 -8.36 -11.95 -15.37
CA LYS A 140 -9.58 -11.74 -16.18
C LYS A 140 -10.76 -11.09 -15.44
N THR A 141 -11.72 -11.87 -14.94
CA THR A 141 -12.97 -11.38 -14.34
C THR A 141 -12.77 -10.79 -12.94
N GLU A 142 -11.79 -11.32 -12.20
CA GLU A 142 -11.46 -10.93 -10.85
C GLU A 142 -10.72 -9.59 -10.81
N ILE A 143 -10.00 -9.22 -11.88
CA ILE A 143 -9.21 -7.98 -11.86
C ILE A 143 -10.07 -6.72 -11.74
N GLU A 144 -11.27 -6.71 -12.32
CA GLU A 144 -12.17 -5.55 -12.21
C GLU A 144 -12.80 -5.47 -10.82
N GLU A 145 -13.08 -6.62 -10.18
CA GLU A 145 -13.47 -6.66 -8.76
C GLU A 145 -12.34 -6.15 -7.85
N ILE A 146 -11.10 -6.60 -8.09
CA ILE A 146 -9.91 -6.19 -7.35
C ILE A 146 -9.68 -4.69 -7.50
N LYS A 147 -9.65 -4.18 -8.73
CA LYS A 147 -9.42 -2.75 -9.00
C LYS A 147 -10.46 -1.90 -8.31
N ARG A 148 -11.75 -2.23 -8.47
CA ARG A 148 -12.84 -1.48 -7.83
C ARG A 148 -12.68 -1.48 -6.32
N PHE A 149 -12.58 -2.66 -5.70
CA PHE A 149 -12.48 -2.79 -4.25
C PHE A 149 -11.26 -2.08 -3.68
N CYS A 150 -10.07 -2.33 -4.22
CA CYS A 150 -8.85 -1.75 -3.66
C CYS A 150 -8.77 -0.23 -3.91
N THR A 151 -9.31 0.27 -5.02
CA THR A 151 -9.40 1.72 -5.28
C THR A 151 -10.35 2.41 -4.31
N GLU A 152 -11.54 1.85 -4.09
CA GLU A 152 -12.52 2.36 -3.12
C GLU A 152 -11.93 2.38 -1.70
N LYS A 153 -11.34 1.26 -1.28
CA LYS A 153 -10.70 1.15 0.03
C LYS A 153 -9.51 2.09 0.19
N THR A 154 -8.71 2.29 -0.86
CA THR A 154 -7.62 3.27 -0.82
C THR A 154 -8.13 4.69 -0.66
N LYS A 155 -9.23 5.07 -1.33
CA LYS A 155 -9.87 6.39 -1.14
C LYS A 155 -10.41 6.57 0.28
N GLU A 156 -11.10 5.55 0.80
CA GLU A 156 -11.54 5.54 2.20
C GLU A 156 -10.37 5.71 3.16
N PHE A 157 -9.26 5.01 2.93
CA PHE A 157 -8.08 5.07 3.79
C PHE A 157 -7.40 6.44 3.73
N ILE A 158 -7.30 7.07 2.56
CA ILE A 158 -6.77 8.44 2.43
C ILE A 158 -7.58 9.41 3.29
N ASN A 159 -8.91 9.34 3.22
CA ASN A 159 -9.79 10.20 4.02
C ASN A 159 -9.63 9.96 5.53
N LEU A 160 -9.48 8.69 5.91
CA LEU A 160 -9.28 8.27 7.30
C LEU A 160 -7.90 8.70 7.84
N LEU A 161 -6.85 8.52 7.04
CA LEU A 161 -5.46 8.87 7.36
C LEU A 161 -5.24 10.38 7.41
N ASN A 162 -5.96 11.12 6.57
CA ASN A 162 -5.86 12.57 6.43
C ASN A 162 -4.41 13.07 6.20
N PRO A 163 -3.66 12.56 5.21
CA PRO A 163 -2.27 12.95 5.00
C PRO A 163 -2.14 14.40 4.52
N LYS A 164 -1.04 15.08 4.86
CA LYS A 164 -0.77 16.45 4.39
C LYS A 164 -0.39 16.49 2.91
N ASN A 165 0.39 15.51 2.47
CA ASN A 165 0.85 15.37 1.08
C ASN A 165 0.73 13.92 0.63
N ILE A 166 0.46 13.71 -0.66
CA ILE A 166 0.42 12.38 -1.29
C ILE A 166 1.42 12.35 -2.44
N LEU A 167 2.34 11.38 -2.40
CA LEU A 167 3.25 11.09 -3.50
C LEU A 167 2.79 9.81 -4.21
N PHE A 168 2.36 9.95 -5.46
CA PHE A 168 2.11 8.81 -6.33
C PHE A 168 3.39 8.36 -7.04
N ILE A 169 3.67 7.05 -7.03
CA ILE A 169 4.81 6.46 -7.74
C ILE A 169 4.31 5.80 -9.03
N GLY A 170 4.87 6.23 -10.16
CA GLY A 170 4.49 5.75 -11.49
C GLY A 170 3.14 6.30 -11.96
N PHE A 171 2.62 5.74 -13.05
CA PHE A 171 1.43 6.23 -13.74
C PHE A 171 0.15 5.41 -13.45
N ASP A 172 0.29 4.14 -13.05
CA ASP A 172 -0.86 3.25 -12.87
C ASP A 172 -1.71 3.60 -11.65
N ALA A 173 -1.08 3.81 -10.48
CA ALA A 173 -1.76 4.20 -9.25
C ALA A 173 -2.66 5.45 -9.42
N PRO A 174 -2.15 6.60 -9.90
CA PRO A 174 -2.99 7.78 -10.08
C PRO A 174 -4.04 7.59 -11.18
N LYS A 175 -3.75 6.81 -12.22
CA LYS A 175 -4.72 6.46 -13.27
C LYS A 175 -5.89 5.67 -12.71
N TRP A 176 -5.66 4.60 -11.94
CA TRP A 176 -6.73 3.79 -11.35
C TRP A 176 -7.55 4.58 -10.32
N MET A 177 -6.89 5.48 -9.59
CA MET A 177 -7.54 6.36 -8.61
C MET A 177 -8.32 7.52 -9.26
N ASN A 178 -8.20 7.71 -10.58
CA ASN A 178 -8.74 8.84 -11.35
C ASN A 178 -8.28 10.20 -10.80
N ILE A 179 -7.00 10.31 -10.43
CA ILE A 179 -6.41 11.56 -9.94
C ILE A 179 -6.27 12.54 -11.11
N LYS A 180 -6.76 13.76 -10.91
CA LYS A 180 -6.57 14.88 -11.81
C LYS A 180 -5.58 15.84 -11.18
N TYR A 181 -4.42 16.00 -11.82
CA TYR A 181 -3.38 16.89 -11.34
C TYR A 181 -3.71 18.36 -11.63
N HIS A 182 -3.52 19.21 -10.64
CA HIS A 182 -3.68 20.65 -10.73
C HIS A 182 -2.31 21.34 -10.91
N HIS A 183 -2.15 22.05 -12.03
CA HIS A 183 -0.89 22.69 -12.44
C HIS A 183 -0.27 23.69 -11.43
N LYS A 184 -1.04 24.22 -10.47
CA LYS A 184 -0.51 25.15 -9.44
C LYS A 184 -0.06 24.46 -8.15
N ASN A 185 -0.69 23.34 -7.81
CA ASN A 185 -0.56 22.75 -6.47
C ASN A 185 0.17 21.40 -6.52
N ASP A 186 0.25 20.78 -7.69
CA ASP A 186 0.85 19.48 -7.88
C ASP A 186 2.14 19.59 -8.70
N ALA A 187 3.17 18.84 -8.27
CA ALA A 187 4.39 18.63 -9.02
C ALA A 187 4.31 17.30 -9.78
N VAL A 188 4.46 17.35 -11.10
CA VAL A 188 4.57 16.14 -11.95
C VAL A 188 6.00 16.04 -12.46
N LEU A 189 6.76 15.12 -11.89
CA LEU A 189 8.13 14.80 -12.33
C LEU A 189 8.05 13.74 -13.43
N ARG A 190 8.70 13.99 -14.56
CA ARG A 190 8.77 13.08 -15.72
C ARG A 190 10.19 12.58 -15.92
#